data_AF-A0A353BH73-F1
#
_entry.id   AF-A0A353BH73-F1
#
_cell.length_a   1.000
_cell.length_b   1.000
_cell.length_c   1.000
_cell.angle_alpha   90.00
_cell.angle_beta   90.00
_cell.angle_gamma   90.00
#
_symmetry.space_group_name_H-M   'P 1'
#
loop_
_entity.id
_entity.type
_entity.pdbx_description
1 polymer ?
#
loop_
_entity_poly.entity_id
_entity_poly.type
_entity_poly.pdbx_seq_one_letter_code
_entity_poly.pdbx_strand_id
1 'polypeptide(L)'
;MPPPKSSEILFWHGRYLRQAGWTRSLRLHLYRKTGLAGRRRVLDLGCGTGALAAEISGRCGAAVFGLDRDPEALAFAAREHGPAASWALGEAAALPFSGESFDLVVTHYFWMWV
;
A
#
# COMPACT_ATOMS: atom_id res chain seq x y z
N MET A 1 5.20 -15.58 -8.55
CA MET A 1 6.04 -14.79 -9.49
C MET A 1 7.07 -14.07 -8.60
N PRO A 2 8.34 -13.89 -8.98
CA PRO A 2 9.33 -13.30 -8.07
C PRO A 2 9.06 -11.79 -7.86
N PRO A 3 9.52 -11.20 -6.74
CA PRO A 3 9.46 -9.75 -6.54
C PRO A 3 10.22 -9.01 -7.65
N PRO A 4 9.83 -7.75 -7.96
CA PRO A 4 10.50 -6.94 -8.96
C PRO A 4 12.00 -6.90 -8.71
N LYS A 5 12.82 -7.13 -9.74
CA LYS A 5 14.22 -6.70 -9.68
C LYS A 5 14.28 -5.20 -9.90
N SER A 6 15.30 -4.54 -9.37
CA SER A 6 15.55 -3.10 -9.51
C SER A 6 15.51 -2.62 -10.98
N SER A 7 16.00 -3.43 -11.92
CA SER A 7 15.95 -3.12 -13.36
C SER A 7 14.55 -3.15 -13.97
N GLU A 8 13.55 -3.71 -13.29
CA GLU A 8 12.17 -3.88 -13.76
C GLU A 8 11.15 -3.08 -12.94
N ILE A 9 11.59 -2.30 -11.96
CA ILE A 9 10.68 -1.65 -10.99
C ILE A 9 9.61 -0.77 -11.67
N LEU A 10 9.97 -0.09 -12.76
CA LEU A 10 9.03 0.72 -13.55
C LEU A 10 7.99 -0.13 -14.28
N PHE A 11 8.40 -1.28 -14.83
CA PHE A 11 7.49 -2.22 -15.48
C PHE A 11 6.46 -2.75 -14.47
N TRP A 12 6.94 -3.12 -13.28
CA TRP A 12 6.09 -3.63 -12.21
C TRP A 12 5.17 -2.55 -11.64
N HIS A 13 5.68 -1.33 -11.42
CA HIS A 13 4.85 -0.19 -11.04
C HIS A 13 3.71 0.05 -12.03
N GLY A 14 4.01 0.04 -13.34
CA GLY A 14 3.00 0.16 -14.39
C GLY A 14 1.96 -0.98 -14.35
N ARG A 15 2.37 -2.21 -14.01
CA ARG A 15 1.45 -3.34 -13.82
C ARG A 15 0.55 -3.15 -12.60
N TYR A 16 1.10 -2.68 -11.48
CA TYR A 16 0.34 -2.39 -10.26
C TYR A 16 -0.68 -1.27 -10.49
N LEU A 17 -0.32 -0.22 -11.24
CA LEU A 17 -1.26 0.83 -11.64
C LEU A 17 -2.39 0.30 -12.53
N ARG A 18 -2.10 -0.58 -13.49
CA ARG A 18 -3.15 -1.24 -14.30
C ARG A 18 -4.10 -2.07 -13.44
N GLN A 19 -3.56 -2.86 -12.53
CA GLN A 19 -4.34 -3.64 -11.57
C GLN A 19 -5.21 -2.74 -10.68
N ALA A 20 -4.66 -1.62 -10.19
CA ALA A 20 -5.39 -0.62 -9.42
C ALA A 20 -6.51 0.03 -10.25
N GLY A 21 -6.32 0.17 -11.57
CA GLY A 21 -7.37 0.58 -12.50
C GLY A 21 -8.52 -0.41 -12.57
N TRP A 22 -8.23 -1.72 -12.75
CA TRP A 22 -9.24 -2.77 -12.86
C TRP A 22 -10.12 -2.88 -11.62
N THR A 23 -9.54 -2.70 -10.44
CA THR A 23 -10.24 -2.84 -9.16
C THR A 23 -10.84 -1.54 -8.64
N ARG A 24 -10.70 -0.42 -9.38
CA ARG A 24 -11.06 0.91 -8.89
C ARG A 24 -12.49 1.00 -8.35
N SER A 25 -13.50 0.58 -9.11
CA SER A 25 -14.91 0.68 -8.68
C SER A 25 -15.19 -0.11 -7.41
N LEU A 26 -14.64 -1.32 -7.30
CA LEU A 26 -14.75 -2.16 -6.10
C LEU A 26 -14.04 -1.52 -4.91
N ARG A 27 -12.80 -1.05 -5.11
CA ARG A 27 -12.00 -0.41 -4.05
C ARG A 27 -12.67 0.85 -3.51
N LEU A 28 -13.23 1.69 -4.39
CA LEU A 28 -14.01 2.87 -3.98
C LEU A 28 -15.31 2.50 -3.23
N HIS A 29 -15.94 1.38 -3.56
CA HIS A 29 -17.05 0.85 -2.77
C HIS A 29 -16.58 0.42 -1.37
N LEU A 30 -15.46 -0.32 -1.28
CA LEU A 30 -14.89 -0.76 -0.02
C LEU A 30 -14.49 0.42 0.88
N TYR A 31 -13.82 1.44 0.35
CA TYR A 31 -13.46 2.63 1.13
C TYR A 31 -14.66 3.32 1.76
N ARG A 32 -15.79 3.39 1.05
CA ARG A 32 -17.04 3.94 1.59
C ARG A 32 -17.61 3.04 2.67
N LYS A 33 -17.67 1.73 2.41
CA LYS A 33 -18.22 0.74 3.35
C LYS A 33 -17.40 0.63 4.64
N THR A 34 -16.08 0.80 4.57
CA THR A 34 -15.18 0.77 5.73
C THR A 34 -14.99 2.13 6.37
N GLY A 35 -15.56 3.20 5.81
CA GLY A 35 -15.42 4.56 6.32
C GLY A 35 -13.97 5.07 6.31
N LEU A 36 -13.20 4.78 5.25
CA LEU A 36 -11.80 5.18 5.11
C LEU A 36 -11.56 6.66 5.47
N ALA A 37 -12.45 7.55 5.03
CA ALA A 37 -12.34 8.99 5.26
C ALA A 37 -12.31 9.40 6.75
N GLY A 38 -12.89 8.59 7.64
CA GLY A 38 -12.93 8.85 9.08
C GLY A 38 -11.86 8.12 9.89
N ARG A 39 -10.91 7.44 9.25
CA ARG A 39 -9.82 6.72 9.94
C ARG A 39 -8.67 7.66 10.28
N ARG A 40 -7.88 7.34 11.29
CA ARG A 40 -6.74 8.16 11.73
C ARG A 40 -5.41 7.53 11.34
N ARG A 41 -5.33 6.20 11.38
CA ARG A 41 -4.12 5.44 11.00
C ARG A 41 -4.51 4.30 10.07
N VAL A 42 -4.01 4.33 8.84
CA VAL A 42 -4.31 3.33 7.81
C VAL A 42 -3.01 2.63 7.42
N LEU A 43 -3.02 1.30 7.43
CA LEU A 43 -1.91 0.47 6.93
C LEU A 43 -2.26 -0.09 5.54
N ASP A 44 -1.42 0.18 4.55
CA ASP A 44 -1.37 -0.56 3.29
C ASP A 44 -0.35 -1.70 3.44
N LEU A 45 -0.87 -2.92 3.65
CA LEU A 45 -0.07 -4.11 3.92
C LEU A 45 0.29 -4.81 2.60
N GLY A 46 1.59 -4.91 2.31
CA GLY A 46 2.09 -5.32 1.00
C GLY A 46 1.96 -4.20 -0.03
N CYS A 47 2.35 -2.99 0.35
CA CYS A 47 2.12 -1.78 -0.45
C CYS A 47 2.94 -1.72 -1.76
N GLY A 48 3.98 -2.55 -1.89
CA GLY A 48 4.90 -2.59 -3.02
C GLY A 48 5.47 -1.22 -3.35
N THR A 49 5.29 -0.78 -4.59
CA THR A 49 5.74 0.53 -5.06
C THR A 49 4.83 1.69 -4.63
N GLY A 50 3.87 1.47 -3.74
CA GLY A 50 2.94 2.50 -3.25
C GLY A 50 1.83 2.87 -4.24
N ALA A 51 1.40 1.96 -5.12
CA ALA A 51 0.46 2.25 -6.21
C ALA A 51 -0.91 2.79 -5.75
N LEU A 52 -1.28 2.56 -4.49
CA LEU A 52 -2.52 3.08 -3.89
C LEU A 52 -2.30 4.22 -2.91
N ALA A 53 -1.06 4.54 -2.54
CA ALA A 53 -0.76 5.43 -1.43
C ALA A 53 -1.35 6.84 -1.61
N ALA A 54 -1.17 7.43 -2.79
CA ALA A 54 -1.76 8.74 -3.11
C ALA A 54 -3.29 8.72 -3.11
N GLU A 55 -3.92 7.64 -3.57
CA GLU A 55 -5.38 7.51 -3.57
C GLU A 55 -5.94 7.35 -2.15
N ILE A 56 -5.29 6.55 -1.31
CA ILE A 56 -5.67 6.36 0.09
C ILE A 56 -5.49 7.70 0.83
N SER A 57 -4.30 8.29 0.75
CA SER A 57 -3.93 9.56 1.39
C SER A 57 -4.87 10.71 0.98
N GLY A 58 -5.16 10.87 -0.31
CA GLY A 58 -6.09 11.92 -0.77
C GLY A 58 -7.55 11.71 -0.34
N ARG A 59 -7.92 10.51 0.14
CA ARG A 59 -9.28 10.17 0.56
C ARG A 59 -9.49 10.14 2.06
N CYS A 60 -8.42 10.08 2.84
CA CYS A 60 -8.49 10.14 4.29
C CYS A 60 -7.63 11.28 4.82
N GLY A 61 -8.12 12.00 5.84
CA GLY A 61 -7.27 12.89 6.64
C GLY A 61 -6.32 12.12 7.58
N ALA A 62 -6.06 10.84 7.29
CA ALA A 62 -5.33 9.89 8.13
C ALA A 62 -3.84 9.90 7.81
N ALA A 63 -3.03 9.48 8.79
CA ALA A 63 -1.67 9.04 8.54
C ALA A 63 -1.71 7.67 7.83
N VAL A 64 -1.15 7.61 6.63
CA VAL A 64 -1.02 6.37 5.84
C VAL A 64 0.36 5.77 6.07
N PHE A 65 0.40 4.45 6.26
CA PHE A 65 1.62 3.67 6.46
C PHE A 65 1.66 2.57 5.40
N GLY A 66 2.73 2.45 4.64
CA GLY A 66 2.98 1.34 3.74
C GLY A 66 3.95 0.35 4.37
N LEU A 67 3.61 -0.93 4.41
CA LEU A 67 4.53 -2.00 4.76
C LEU A 67 4.79 -2.88 3.54
N ASP A 68 6.05 -3.14 3.24
CA ASP A 68 6.45 -4.18 2.29
C ASP A 68 7.76 -4.83 2.74
N ARG A 69 8.01 -6.05 2.28
CA ARG A 69 9.25 -6.78 2.57
C ARG A 69 10.37 -6.45 1.57
N ASP A 70 10.01 -5.88 0.43
CA ASP A 70 10.93 -5.53 -0.63
C ASP A 70 11.51 -4.12 -0.42
N PRO A 71 12.79 -3.99 -0.04
CA PRO A 71 13.41 -2.69 0.21
C PRO A 71 13.53 -1.84 -1.07
N GLU A 72 13.63 -2.45 -2.25
CA GLU A 72 13.72 -1.70 -3.51
C GLU A 72 12.36 -1.09 -3.87
N ALA A 73 11.28 -1.85 -3.66
CA ALA A 73 9.92 -1.35 -3.85
C ALA A 73 9.60 -0.19 -2.89
N LEU A 74 10.00 -0.29 -1.62
CA LEU A 74 9.83 0.80 -0.65
C LEU A 74 10.69 2.02 -0.98
N ALA A 75 11.92 1.84 -1.43
CA ALA A 75 12.77 2.95 -1.87
C ALA A 75 12.13 3.70 -3.05
N PHE A 76 11.55 2.97 -4.01
CA PHE A 76 10.76 3.55 -5.09
C PHE A 76 9.54 4.29 -4.55
N ALA A 77 8.75 3.66 -3.67
CA ALA A 77 7.54 4.25 -3.10
C ALA A 77 7.84 5.54 -2.31
N ALA A 78 8.91 5.55 -1.52
CA ALA A 78 9.35 6.73 -0.78
C ALA A 78 9.77 7.87 -1.72
N ARG A 79 10.43 7.56 -2.85
CA ARG A 79 10.83 8.57 -3.83
C ARG A 79 9.64 9.15 -4.59
N GLU A 80 8.74 8.31 -5.08
CA GLU A 80 7.62 8.75 -5.95
C GLU A 80 6.39 9.23 -5.14
N HIS A 81 6.22 8.72 -3.93
CA HIS A 81 5.01 8.91 -3.12
C HIS A 81 5.32 9.29 -1.66
N GLY A 82 6.54 9.73 -1.37
CA GLY A 82 7.02 10.09 -0.02
C GLY A 82 6.03 10.90 0.83
N PRO A 83 5.39 11.97 0.31
CA PRO A 83 4.42 12.75 1.08
C PRO A 83 3.10 12.02 1.38
N ALA A 84 2.78 10.96 0.64
CA ALA A 84 1.49 10.27 0.75
C ALA A 84 1.44 9.29 1.92
N ALA A 85 2.58 8.72 2.34
CA ALA A 85 2.64 7.72 3.39
C ALA A 85 4.02 7.65 4.07
N SER A 86 4.06 7.08 5.27
CA SER A 86 5.28 6.59 5.91
C SER A 86 5.57 5.15 5.47
N TRP A 87 6.83 4.82 5.22
CA TRP A 87 7.21 3.52 4.62
C TRP A 87 8.01 2.68 5.63
N ALA A 88 7.61 1.43 5.83
CA ALA A 88 8.21 0.51 6.77
C ALA A 88 8.59 -0.81 6.10
N LEU A 89 9.86 -1.19 6.23
CA LEU A 89 10.34 -2.51 5.82
C LEU A 89 9.89 -3.55 6.85
N GLY A 90 9.23 -4.62 6.41
CA GLY A 90 8.88 -5.72 7.28
C GLY A 90 8.03 -6.80 6.61
N GLU A 91 7.87 -7.91 7.30
CA GLU A 91 7.09 -9.05 6.84
C GLU A 91 5.69 -9.02 7.45
N ALA A 92 4.67 -9.37 6.65
CA ALA A 92 3.28 -9.41 7.14
C ALA A 92 3.07 -10.47 8.24
N ALA A 93 3.89 -11.52 8.24
CA ALA A 93 3.86 -12.57 9.27
C ALA A 93 4.48 -12.14 10.61
N ALA A 94 5.25 -11.05 10.63
CA ALA A 94 5.95 -10.55 11.80
C ALA A 94 5.96 -9.00 11.77
N LEU A 95 4.79 -8.40 12.03
CA LEU A 95 4.59 -6.97 11.90
C LEU A 95 5.50 -6.16 12.86
N PRO A 96 6.20 -5.13 12.38
CA PRO A 96 7.05 -4.25 13.20
C PRO A 96 6.24 -3.15 13.90
N PHE A 97 5.00 -3.45 14.28
CA PHE A 97 4.06 -2.51 14.89
C PHE A 97 3.51 -3.11 16.18
N SER A 98 3.27 -2.26 17.18
CA SER A 98 2.51 -2.69 18.36
C SER A 98 1.09 -3.09 17.96
N GLY A 99 0.47 -3.99 18.73
CA GLY A 99 -0.95 -4.32 18.58
C GLY A 99 -1.83 -3.07 18.57
N GLU A 100 -2.97 -3.14 17.88
CA GLU A 100 -3.99 -2.08 17.83
C GLU A 100 -3.47 -0.72 17.30
N SER A 101 -2.39 -0.73 16.52
CA SER A 101 -1.79 0.51 15.96
C SER A 101 -2.59 1.14 14.82
N PHE A 102 -3.49 0.41 14.17
CA PHE A 102 -4.18 0.86 12.96
C PHE A 102 -5.69 0.66 13.07
N ASP A 103 -6.44 1.64 12.58
CA ASP A 103 -7.90 1.61 12.58
C ASP A 103 -8.45 0.90 11.33
N LEU A 104 -7.61 0.75 10.30
CA LEU A 104 -7.94 0.09 9.05
C LEU A 104 -6.67 -0.46 8.39
N VAL A 105 -6.76 -1.70 7.91
CA VAL A 105 -5.74 -2.33 7.08
C VAL A 105 -6.32 -2.53 5.67
N VAL A 106 -5.59 -2.07 4.67
CA VAL A 106 -5.87 -2.27 3.25
C VAL A 106 -4.84 -3.26 2.71
N THR A 107 -5.29 -4.19 1.89
CA THR A 107 -4.42 -5.08 1.11
C THR A 107 -4.94 -5.11 -0.32
N HIS A 108 -4.05 -5.00 -1.30
CA HIS A 108 -4.44 -5.04 -2.71
C HIS A 108 -3.54 -6.00 -3.47
N TYR A 109 -4.10 -7.13 -3.90
CA TYR A 109 -3.39 -8.26 -4.52
C TYR A 109 -2.30 -8.93 -3.67
N PHE A 110 -2.00 -8.43 -2.46
CA PHE A 110 -0.97 -8.96 -1.56
C PHE A 110 -1.09 -10.46 -1.28
N TRP A 111 -2.28 -10.96 -0.97
CA TRP A 111 -2.49 -12.38 -0.60
C TRP A 111 -2.21 -13.39 -1.71
N MET A 112 -1.96 -12.94 -2.94
CA MET A 112 -1.52 -13.82 -4.02
C MET A 112 -0.01 -14.12 -4.00
N TRP A 113 0.72 -13.54 -3.04
CA TRP A 113 2.18 -13.57 -2.94
C TRP A 113 2.70 -14.19 -1.65
N VAL A 114 1.80 -14.67 -0.78
CA VAL A 114 2.14 -15.38 0.46
C VAL A 114 2.08 -16.90 0.28
#